data_AF-A0A0L0HII4-F1
#
_entry.id   AF-A0A0L0HII4-F1
#
_cell.length_a   1.000
_cell.length_b   1.000
_cell.length_c   1.000
_cell.angle_alpha   90.00
_cell.angle_beta   90.00
_cell.angle_gamma   90.00
#
_symmetry.space_group_name_H-M   'P 1'
#
loop_
_entity.id
_entity.type
_entity.pdbx_description
1 polymer ?
#
loop_
_entity_poly.entity_id
_entity_poly.type
_entity_poly.pdbx_seq_one_letter_code
_entity_poly.pdbx_strand_id
1 'polypeptide(L)'
;MENITHVRAEQPEFPQRRAEHSDFVKGKVIGLHQGGHSTRQMAHILVIPQSTVSNIIIRYRTTGSVTTPKRPGRPRAATPEQLAIIKNTVLALRCSPLRVIKHELETKHGIKFHYQTLLAIIYSLGLRSNVAPCKPYKPPVGN
;
A
#
# COMPACT_ATOMS: atom_id res chain seq x y z
N MET A 1 -7.83 -16.24 -59.51
CA MET A 1 -8.59 -15.63 -58.40
C MET A 1 -8.06 -16.24 -57.12
N GLU A 2 -6.99 -15.67 -56.58
CA GLU A 2 -6.37 -16.16 -55.36
C GLU A 2 -7.12 -15.54 -54.17
N ASN A 3 -7.74 -16.40 -53.37
CA ASN A 3 -8.47 -15.99 -52.19
C ASN A 3 -7.47 -15.45 -51.17
N ILE A 4 -7.50 -14.14 -50.92
CA ILE A 4 -6.77 -13.49 -49.84
C ILE A 4 -7.35 -14.00 -48.53
N THR A 5 -6.78 -15.10 -48.03
CA THR A 5 -7.05 -15.64 -46.70
C THR A 5 -6.79 -14.52 -45.71
N HIS A 6 -7.88 -13.99 -45.14
CA HIS A 6 -7.79 -13.08 -44.01
C HIS A 6 -7.07 -13.82 -42.89
N VAL A 7 -5.82 -13.42 -42.63
CA VAL A 7 -5.06 -13.83 -41.45
C VAL A 7 -5.87 -13.36 -40.25
N ARG A 8 -6.63 -14.28 -39.66
CA ARG A 8 -7.43 -14.06 -38.46
C ARG A 8 -6.44 -13.80 -37.33
N ALA A 9 -6.20 -12.52 -37.04
CA ALA A 9 -5.37 -12.09 -35.94
C ALA A 9 -5.84 -12.81 -34.66
N GLU A 10 -4.99 -13.69 -34.15
CA GLU A 10 -5.24 -14.47 -32.95
C GLU A 10 -5.48 -13.50 -31.79
N GLN A 11 -6.74 -13.39 -31.39
CA GLN A 11 -7.13 -12.65 -30.19
C GLN A 11 -6.63 -13.48 -29.00
N PRO A 12 -5.88 -12.91 -28.05
CA PRO A 12 -5.42 -13.66 -26.89
C PRO A 12 -6.62 -14.19 -26.08
N GLU A 13 -6.72 -15.51 -25.93
CA GLU A 13 -7.89 -16.24 -25.41
C GLU A 13 -8.13 -16.14 -23.89
N PHE A 14 -7.38 -15.29 -23.17
CA PHE A 14 -7.50 -15.17 -21.72
C PHE A 14 -7.91 -13.75 -21.32
N PRO A 15 -8.96 -13.57 -20.49
CA PRO A 15 -9.31 -12.25 -19.98
C PRO A 15 -8.15 -11.74 -19.12
N GLN A 16 -7.39 -10.77 -19.64
CA GLN A 16 -6.33 -10.14 -18.87
C GLN A 16 -6.91 -9.62 -17.55
N ARG A 17 -6.23 -9.92 -16.44
CA ARG A 17 -6.52 -9.33 -15.12
C ARG A 17 -6.76 -7.83 -15.31
N ARG A 18 -7.74 -7.25 -14.59
CA ARG A 18 -8.05 -5.81 -14.62
C ARG A 18 -6.83 -4.99 -14.16
N ALA A 19 -5.90 -4.77 -15.08
CA ALA A 19 -4.67 -4.04 -14.86
C ALA A 19 -4.88 -2.59 -15.25
N GLU A 20 -4.22 -1.69 -14.54
CA GLU A 20 -4.22 -0.29 -14.91
C GLU A 20 -3.37 -0.09 -16.16
N HIS A 21 -3.80 0.84 -17.04
CA HIS A 21 -2.94 1.29 -18.11
C HIS A 21 -1.65 1.90 -17.55
N SER A 22 -0.55 1.72 -18.29
CA SER A 22 0.72 2.36 -17.96
C SER A 22 0.60 3.88 -18.03
N ASP A 23 1.42 4.58 -17.25
CA ASP A 23 1.41 6.04 -17.24
C ASP A 23 1.81 6.63 -18.60
N PHE A 24 2.60 5.89 -19.40
CA PHE A 24 2.91 6.26 -20.78
C PHE A 24 1.66 6.29 -21.67
N VAL A 25 0.80 5.27 -21.58
CA VAL A 25 -0.45 5.21 -22.35
C VAL A 25 -1.39 6.33 -21.92
N LYS A 26 -1.54 6.55 -20.62
CA LYS A 26 -2.34 7.68 -20.09
C LYS A 26 -1.76 9.03 -20.54
N GLY A 27 -0.43 9.17 -20.58
CA GLY A 27 0.25 10.37 -21.07
C GLY A 27 -0.04 10.68 -22.53
N LYS A 28 -0.07 9.65 -23.40
CA LYS A 28 -0.51 9.81 -24.80
C LYS A 28 -1.94 10.31 -24.91
N VAL A 29 -2.86 9.78 -24.10
CA VAL A 29 -4.26 10.26 -24.05
C VAL A 29 -4.30 11.75 -23.69
N ILE A 30 -3.55 12.18 -22.67
CA ILE A 30 -3.53 13.58 -22.27
C ILE A 30 -2.89 14.48 -23.33
N GLY A 31 -1.81 14.05 -23.97
CA GLY A 31 -1.19 14.79 -25.08
C GLY A 31 -2.15 14.98 -26.25
N LEU A 32 -2.85 13.94 -26.67
CA LEU A 32 -3.88 14.04 -27.73
C LEU A 32 -5.07 14.92 -27.31
N HIS A 33 -5.45 14.87 -26.03
CA HIS A 33 -6.51 15.73 -25.50
C HIS A 33 -6.12 17.21 -25.52
N GLN A 34 -4.88 17.54 -25.15
CA GLN A 34 -4.32 18.90 -25.25
C GLN A 34 -4.17 19.36 -26.70
N GLY A 35 -3.93 18.43 -27.63
CA GLY A 35 -3.94 18.66 -29.07
C GLY A 35 -5.34 18.84 -29.69
N GLY A 36 -6.41 18.83 -28.89
CA GLY A 36 -7.79 19.09 -29.35
C GLY A 36 -8.51 17.90 -29.98
N HIS A 37 -7.96 16.68 -29.87
CA HIS A 37 -8.64 15.50 -30.40
C HIS A 37 -9.87 15.09 -29.58
N SER A 38 -10.91 14.61 -30.26
CA SER A 38 -12.12 14.08 -29.61
C SER A 38 -11.86 12.73 -28.93
N THR A 39 -12.66 12.39 -27.92
CA THR A 39 -12.54 11.12 -27.18
C THR A 39 -12.68 9.89 -28.09
N ARG A 40 -13.55 9.98 -29.10
CA ARG A 40 -13.73 8.93 -30.09
C ARG A 40 -12.48 8.76 -30.98
N GLN A 41 -11.89 9.85 -31.47
CA GLN A 41 -10.65 9.79 -32.24
C GLN A 41 -9.51 9.19 -31.42
N MET A 42 -9.35 9.62 -30.17
CA MET A 42 -8.33 9.09 -29.26
C MET A 42 -8.49 7.58 -29.01
N ALA A 43 -9.73 7.11 -28.83
CA ALA A 43 -10.04 5.70 -28.66
C ALA A 43 -9.61 4.86 -29.88
N HIS A 44 -9.86 5.35 -31.09
CA HIS A 44 -9.43 4.70 -32.32
C HIS A 44 -7.91 4.73 -32.51
N ILE A 45 -7.26 5.87 -32.26
CA ILE A 45 -5.81 6.03 -32.42
C ILE A 45 -5.03 5.12 -31.46
N LEU A 46 -5.48 5.03 -30.20
CA LEU A 46 -4.77 4.29 -29.15
C LEU A 46 -5.29 2.87 -28.95
N VAL A 47 -6.36 2.48 -29.64
CA VAL A 47 -7.03 1.16 -29.50
C VAL A 47 -7.43 0.90 -28.04
N ILE A 48 -8.09 1.88 -27.42
CA ILE A 48 -8.54 1.84 -26.02
C ILE A 48 -10.04 2.14 -25.98
N PRO A 49 -10.83 1.51 -25.09
CA PRO A 49 -12.24 1.84 -24.93
C PRO A 49 -12.46 3.33 -24.65
N GLN A 50 -13.48 3.92 -25.29
CA GLN A 50 -13.84 5.33 -25.11
C GLN A 50 -14.11 5.69 -23.64
N SER A 51 -14.72 4.78 -22.88
CA SER A 51 -14.97 4.95 -21.44
C SER A 51 -13.66 5.13 -20.65
N THR A 52 -12.62 4.39 -21.00
CA THR A 52 -11.30 4.50 -20.38
C THR A 52 -10.63 5.84 -20.72
N VAL A 53 -10.73 6.29 -21.97
CA VAL A 53 -10.24 7.62 -22.39
C VAL A 53 -10.92 8.71 -21.56
N SER A 54 -12.25 8.68 -21.44
CA SER A 54 -13.02 9.62 -20.63
C SER A 54 -12.59 9.58 -19.16
N ASN A 55 -12.43 8.40 -18.58
CA ASN A 55 -11.98 8.23 -17.18
C ASN A 55 -10.58 8.81 -16.95
N ILE A 56 -9.65 8.62 -17.88
CA ILE A 56 -8.30 9.20 -17.80
C ILE A 56 -8.36 10.73 -17.82
N ILE A 57 -9.16 11.31 -18.72
CA ILE A 57 -9.32 12.77 -18.82
C ILE A 57 -9.96 13.33 -17.54
N ILE A 58 -11.02 12.72 -17.02
CA ILE A 58 -11.68 13.16 -15.78
C ILE A 58 -10.70 13.10 -14.60
N ARG A 59 -9.95 12.01 -14.46
CA ARG A 59 -8.93 11.88 -13.41
C ARG A 59 -7.82 12.91 -13.54
N TYR A 60 -7.37 13.18 -14.76
CA TYR A 60 -6.35 14.19 -15.01
C TYR A 60 -6.86 15.60 -14.67
N ARG A 61 -8.10 15.95 -15.03
CA ARG A 61 -8.69 17.26 -14.70
C ARG A 61 -8.87 17.47 -13.20
N THR A 62 -9.14 16.40 -12.45
CA THR A 62 -9.34 16.46 -11.00
C THR A 62 -8.03 16.44 -10.21
N THR A 63 -7.06 15.62 -10.61
CA THR A 63 -5.81 15.40 -9.86
C THR A 63 -4.61 16.17 -10.43
N GLY A 64 -4.66 16.57 -11.70
CA GLY A 64 -3.54 17.18 -12.43
C GLY A 64 -2.40 16.21 -12.78
N SER A 65 -2.56 14.91 -12.47
CA SER A 65 -1.50 13.91 -12.63
C SER A 65 -1.96 12.72 -13.47
N VAL A 66 -1.04 12.21 -14.27
CA VAL A 66 -1.19 11.00 -15.10
C VAL A 66 -0.91 9.75 -14.26
N THR A 67 -0.03 9.87 -13.27
CA THR A 67 0.36 8.78 -12.37
C THR A 67 -0.81 8.40 -11.50
N THR A 68 -1.09 7.09 -11.43
CA THR A 68 -2.13 6.61 -10.52
C THR A 68 -1.58 6.49 -9.11
N PRO A 69 -2.18 7.16 -8.11
CA PRO A 69 -1.73 7.03 -6.74
C PRO A 69 -1.91 5.59 -6.28
N LYS A 70 -1.01 5.15 -5.39
CA LYS A 70 -1.15 3.86 -4.73
C LYS A 70 -2.51 3.81 -4.05
N ARG A 71 -3.30 2.76 -4.32
CA ARG A 71 -4.59 2.56 -3.65
C ARG A 71 -4.36 2.56 -2.13
N PRO A 72 -5.06 3.40 -1.37
CA PRO A 72 -4.96 3.36 0.08
C PRO A 72 -5.46 1.99 0.57
N GLY A 73 -4.71 1.39 1.49
CA GLY A 73 -5.17 0.21 2.19
C GLY A 73 -6.17 0.57 3.30
N ARG A 74 -6.68 -0.44 4.00
CA ARG A 74 -7.47 -0.23 5.22
C ARG A 74 -6.64 0.57 6.25
N PRO A 75 -7.19 1.63 6.86
CA PRO A 75 -6.47 2.35 7.92
C PRO A 75 -6.12 1.39 9.06
N ARG A 76 -4.95 1.60 9.66
CA ARG A 76 -4.49 0.79 10.80
C ARG A 76 -5.31 1.15 12.04
N ALA A 77 -5.42 0.19 12.96
CA ALA A 77 -6.18 0.37 14.20
C ALA A 77 -5.60 1.44 15.14
N ALA A 78 -4.29 1.71 15.07
CA ALA A 78 -3.63 2.73 15.87
C ALA A 78 -3.41 4.01 15.06
N THR A 79 -3.63 5.16 15.70
CA THR A 79 -3.36 6.48 15.11
C THR A 79 -1.86 6.77 15.04
N PRO A 80 -1.40 7.69 14.19
CA PRO A 80 0.03 8.06 14.11
C PRO A 80 0.62 8.52 15.46
N GLU A 81 -0.17 9.24 16.27
CA GLU A 81 0.21 9.68 17.61
C GLU A 81 0.40 8.49 18.55
N GLN A 82 -0.54 7.54 18.56
CA GLN A 82 -0.45 6.32 19.34
C GLN A 82 0.77 5.49 18.91
N LEU A 83 1.07 5.43 17.62
CA LEU A 83 2.28 4.74 17.13
C LEU A 83 3.57 5.36 17.66
N ALA A 84 3.64 6.70 17.75
CA ALA A 84 4.79 7.39 18.33
C ALA A 84 4.94 7.10 19.84
N ILE A 85 3.83 7.11 20.58
CA ILE A 85 3.80 6.76 22.01
C ILE A 85 4.26 5.31 22.23
N ILE A 86 3.72 4.37 21.45
CA ILE A 86 4.11 2.95 21.51
C ILE A 86 5.60 2.79 21.20
N LYS A 87 6.10 3.48 20.17
CA LYS A 87 7.53 3.43 19.82
C LYS A 87 8.40 3.89 20.98
N ASN A 88 8.09 5.03 21.58
CA ASN A 88 8.90 5.61 22.66
C ASN A 88 8.87 4.76 23.93
N THR A 89 7.69 4.25 24.32
CA THR A 89 7.53 3.36 25.48
C THR A 89 8.27 2.03 25.29
N VAL A 90 8.17 1.41 24.11
CA VAL A 90 8.90 0.18 23.78
C VAL A 90 10.42 0.41 23.80
N LEU A 91 10.89 1.56 23.32
CA LEU A 91 12.32 1.91 23.37
C LEU A 91 12.81 2.14 24.79
N ALA A 92 12.01 2.75 25.66
CA ALA A 92 12.33 2.91 27.08
C ALA A 92 12.35 1.55 27.82
N LEU A 93 11.47 0.62 27.44
CA LEU A 93 11.29 -0.70 28.06
C LEU A 93 11.82 -1.84 27.18
N ARG A 94 12.93 -1.62 26.47
CA ARG A 94 13.40 -2.47 25.35
C ARG A 94 13.66 -3.95 25.70
N CYS A 95 13.87 -4.26 26.96
CA CYS A 95 14.10 -5.62 27.47
C CYS A 95 12.94 -6.18 28.30
N SER A 96 11.82 -5.45 28.40
CA SER A 96 10.66 -5.84 29.20
C SER A 96 9.72 -6.75 28.39
N PRO A 97 9.03 -7.70 29.05
CA PRO A 97 8.04 -8.53 28.37
C PRO A 97 6.83 -7.68 27.94
N LEU A 98 6.14 -8.11 26.88
CA LEU A 98 5.00 -7.40 26.28
C LEU A 98 3.91 -7.02 27.29
N ARG A 99 3.70 -7.84 28.33
CA ARG A 99 2.76 -7.57 29.43
C ARG A 99 3.08 -6.28 30.19
N VAL A 100 4.35 -6.01 30.45
CA VAL A 100 4.80 -4.80 31.16
C VAL A 100 4.60 -3.58 30.26
N ILE A 101 4.96 -3.70 28.98
CA ILE A 101 4.79 -2.65 27.99
C ILE A 101 3.30 -2.28 27.82
N LYS A 102 2.43 -3.30 27.72
CA LYS A 102 0.98 -3.09 27.63
C LYS A 102 0.46 -2.35 28.87
N HIS A 103 0.83 -2.81 30.05
CA HIS A 103 0.39 -2.20 31.30
C HIS A 103 0.86 -0.73 31.39
N GLU A 104 2.11 -0.45 31.02
CA GLU A 104 2.65 0.91 31.00
C GLU A 104 1.87 1.83 30.05
N LEU A 105 1.53 1.33 28.86
CA LEU A 105 0.72 2.07 27.87
C LEU A 105 -0.68 2.38 28.39
N GLU A 106 -1.31 1.43 29.07
CA GLU A 106 -2.62 1.61 29.68
C GLU A 106 -2.56 2.60 30.86
N THR A 107 -1.54 2.51 31.70
CA THR A 107 -1.40 3.36 32.91
C THR A 107 -0.98 4.79 32.57
N LYS A 108 0.00 4.99 31.68
CA LYS A 108 0.52 6.34 31.36
C LYS A 108 -0.33 7.08 30.34
N HIS A 109 -0.89 6.37 29.37
CA HIS A 109 -1.52 6.98 28.20
C HIS A 109 -3.00 6.59 28.05
N GLY A 110 -3.52 5.67 28.87
CA GLY A 110 -4.92 5.23 28.79
C GLY A 110 -5.25 4.39 27.55
N ILE A 111 -4.24 3.97 26.78
CA ILE A 111 -4.45 3.34 25.47
C ILE A 111 -4.55 1.82 25.65
N LYS A 112 -5.74 1.27 25.38
CA LYS A 112 -6.02 -0.16 25.50
C LYS A 112 -5.86 -0.85 24.15
N PHE A 113 -4.95 -1.81 24.07
CA PHE A 113 -4.79 -2.69 22.91
C PHE A 113 -4.86 -4.17 23.31
N HIS A 114 -5.38 -4.99 22.42
CA HIS A 114 -5.17 -6.44 22.52
C HIS A 114 -3.68 -6.76 22.28
N TYR A 115 -3.16 -7.79 22.96
CA TYR A 115 -1.74 -8.18 22.86
C TYR A 115 -1.28 -8.38 21.42
N GLN A 116 -2.09 -9.07 20.60
CA GLN A 116 -1.76 -9.33 19.20
C GLN A 116 -1.73 -8.05 18.36
N THR A 117 -2.60 -7.09 18.65
CA THR A 117 -2.62 -5.79 17.97
C THR A 117 -1.36 -5.00 18.31
N LEU A 118 -0.99 -4.96 19.59
CA LEU A 118 0.24 -4.30 20.04
C LEU A 118 1.48 -4.95 19.42
N LEU A 119 1.53 -6.28 19.37
CA LEU A 119 2.62 -7.03 18.75
C LEU A 119 2.74 -6.77 17.24
N ALA A 120 1.61 -6.80 16.52
CA ALA A 120 1.58 -6.47 15.09
C ALA A 120 2.05 -5.04 14.81
N ILE A 121 1.67 -4.08 15.67
CA ILE A 121 2.15 -2.70 15.61
C ILE A 121 3.67 -2.65 15.80
N ILE A 122 4.18 -3.27 16.86
CA ILE A 122 5.62 -3.32 17.19
C ILE A 122 6.43 -3.90 16.02
N TYR A 123 5.97 -5.01 15.44
CA TYR A 123 6.60 -5.59 14.25
C TYR A 123 6.53 -4.67 13.03
N SER A 124 5.41 -3.99 12.82
CA SER A 124 5.26 -3.04 11.72
C SER A 124 6.15 -1.80 11.88
N LEU A 125 6.54 -1.47 13.11
CA LEU A 125 7.51 -0.41 13.43
C LEU A 125 8.97 -0.88 13.32
N GLY A 126 9.21 -2.16 13.01
CA GLY A 126 10.54 -2.75 12.91
C GLY A 126 11.23 -2.97 14.27
N LEU A 127 10.50 -2.85 15.37
CA LEU A 127 11.03 -3.08 16.71
C LEU A 127 10.93 -4.58 17.01
N ARG A 128 12.06 -5.26 17.17
CA ARG A 128 12.11 -6.63 17.68
C ARG A 128 12.42 -6.58 19.17
N SER A 129 11.77 -7.43 19.97
CA SER A 129 12.30 -7.71 21.31
C SER A 129 13.64 -8.41 21.11
N ASN A 130 14.75 -7.75 21.47
CA ASN A 130 16.04 -8.42 21.55
C ASN A 130 15.95 -9.36 22.75
N VAL A 131 15.57 -10.62 22.48
CA VAL A 131 15.41 -11.65 23.50
C VAL A 131 16.79 -12.17 23.87
N ALA A 132 17.49 -11.37 24.67
CA ALA A 132 18.38 -11.91 25.67
C ALA A 132 17.94 -11.29 26.99
N PRO A 133 16.94 -11.86 27.69
CA PRO A 133 16.71 -11.51 29.07
C PRO A 133 18.03 -11.68 29.81
N CYS A 134 18.45 -10.68 30.59
CA CYS A 134 19.63 -10.80 31.44
C CYS A 134 19.50 -12.10 32.23
N LYS A 135 20.48 -13.01 32.09
CA LYS A 135 20.48 -14.28 32.83
C LYS A 135 20.25 -13.95 34.31
N PRO A 136 19.24 -14.52 34.98
CA PRO A 136 18.99 -14.20 36.37
C PRO A 136 20.25 -14.52 37.18
N TYR A 137 20.67 -13.58 38.03
CA TYR A 137 21.79 -13.79 38.94
C TYR A 137 21.47 -14.99 39.84
N LYS A 138 22.24 -16.07 39.72
CA LYS A 138 22.22 -17.19 40.65
C LYS A 138 23.28 -16.89 41.71
N PRO A 139 22.92 -16.61 42.97
CA PRO A 139 23.92 -16.49 44.02
C PRO A 139 24.72 -17.80 44.12
N PRO A 140 26.02 -17.75 44.46
CA PRO A 140 26.81 -18.94 44.67
C PRO A 140 26.17 -19.77 45.79
N VAL A 141 25.92 -21.05 45.52
CA VAL A 141 25.51 -22.02 46.54
C VAL A 141 26.74 -22.21 47.45
N GLY A 142 26.61 -21.86 48.73
CA GLY A 142 27.67 -22.03 49.72
C GLY A 142 28.04 -23.51 49.87
N ASN A 143 29.33 -23.78 50.11
CA ASN A 143 29.90 -25.12 50.29
C ASN A 143 29.29 -25.87 51.47
#